data_AF-A0A822VDJ2-F1
#
_entry.id   AF-A0A822VDJ2-F1
#
_cell.length_a   1.000
_cell.length_b   1.000
_cell.length_c   1.000
_cell.angle_alpha   90.00
_cell.angle_beta   90.00
_cell.angle_gamma   90.00
#
_symmetry.space_group_name_H-M   'P 1'
#
loop_
_entity.id
_entity.type
_entity.pdbx_description
1 polymer ?
#
loop_
_entity_poly.entity_id
_entity_poly.type
_entity_poly.pdbx_seq_one_letter_code
_entity_poly.pdbx_strand_id
1 'polypeptide(L)' 'MIHGARAVISRLASHHDRRSQWLEELVVRRGFNKAIVALANKTARIAWALLTRQERYAAQ' A
#
# COMPACT_ATOMS: atom_id res chain seq x y z
N MET A 1 -9.54 -0.15 4.88
CA MET A 1 -8.41 0.18 3.97
C MET A 1 -8.68 -0.10 2.48
N ILE A 2 -9.70 -0.88 2.11
CA ILE A 2 -9.99 -1.20 0.68
C ILE A 2 -10.26 0.05 -0.17
N HIS A 3 -11.12 0.96 0.30
CA HIS A 3 -11.43 2.19 -0.45
C HIS A 3 -10.21 3.10 -0.66
N GLY A 4 -9.33 3.21 0.35
CA GLY A 4 -8.08 3.96 0.23
C GLY A 4 -7.11 3.33 -0.78
N ALA A 5 -6.96 2.00 -0.73
CA ALA A 5 -6.16 1.27 -1.71
C ALA A 5 -6.70 1.42 -3.14
N ARG A 6 -8.04 1.40 -3.32
CA ARG A 6 -8.68 1.66 -4.61
C ARG A 6 -8.39 3.07 -5.12
N ALA A 7 -8.51 4.09 -4.27
CA ALA A 7 -8.23 5.47 -4.66
C ALA A 7 -6.78 5.66 -5.13
N VAL A 8 -5.81 4.99 -4.48
CA VAL A 8 -4.39 5.01 -4.88
C VAL A 8 -4.19 4.35 -6.24
N ILE A 9 -4.72 3.14 -6.44
CA ILE A 9 -4.53 2.40 -7.70
C ILE A 9 -5.27 3.08 -8.86
N SER A 10 -6.40 3.75 -8.58
CA SER A 10 -7.11 4.55 -9.59
C SER A 10 -6.33 5.78 -10.08
N ARG A 11 -5.30 6.23 -9.35
CA ARG A 11 -4.43 7.36 -9.74
C ARG A 11 -3.02 6.94 -10.14
N LEU A 12 -2.79 5.63 -10.30
CA LEU A 12 -1.45 5.08 -10.47
C LEU A 12 -0.72 5.61 -11.71
N ALA A 13 -1.45 5.87 -12.79
CA ALA A 13 -0.91 6.41 -14.04
C ALA A 13 -0.27 7.80 -13.91
N SER A 14 -0.56 8.54 -12.83
CA SER A 14 -0.01 9.87 -12.59
C SER A 14 1.27 9.86 -11.75
N HIS A 15 1.74 8.69 -11.31
CA HIS A 15 2.86 8.55 -10.37
C HIS A 15 3.94 7.60 -10.92
N HIS A 16 5.20 8.06 -10.91
CA HIS A 16 6.34 7.32 -11.48
C HIS A 16 7.33 6.81 -10.41
N ASP A 17 6.94 6.80 -9.14
CA ASP A 17 7.77 6.30 -8.06
C ASP A 17 7.82 4.76 -8.05
N ARG A 18 8.86 4.20 -7.41
CA ARG A 18 9.09 2.75 -7.33
C ARG A 18 7.89 1.97 -6.77
N ARG A 19 7.10 2.56 -5.87
CA ARG A 19 5.89 1.92 -5.34
C ARG A 19 4.78 1.87 -6.38
N SER A 20 4.63 2.92 -7.19
CA SER A 20 3.67 2.96 -8.29
C SER A 20 4.02 1.95 -9.38
N GLN A 21 5.29 1.82 -9.75
CA GLN A 21 5.76 0.77 -10.68
C GLN A 21 5.45 -0.64 -10.17
N TRP A 22 5.74 -0.94 -8.90
CA TRP A 22 5.41 -2.24 -8.30
C TRP A 22 3.90 -2.52 -8.30
N LEU A 23 3.08 -1.50 -8.01
CA LEU A 23 1.62 -1.62 -8.06
C LEU A 23 1.12 -1.85 -9.49
N GLU A 24 1.72 -1.20 -10.48
CA GLU A 24 1.35 -1.33 -11.88
C GLU A 24 1.65 -2.74 -12.37
N GLU A 25 2.86 -3.23 -12.12
CA GLU A 25 3.23 -4.62 -12.38
C GLU A 25 2.30 -5.62 -11.66
N LEU A 26 1.86 -5.30 -10.43
CA LEU A 26 0.94 -6.15 -9.70
C LEU A 26 -0.45 -6.17 -10.33
N VAL A 27 -0.95 -5.02 -10.79
CA VAL A 27 -2.21 -4.91 -11.53
C VAL A 27 -2.12 -5.71 -12.84
N VAL A 28 -1.03 -5.57 -13.59
CA VAL A 28 -0.80 -6.32 -14.84
C VAL A 28 -0.77 -7.83 -14.59
N ARG A 29 -0.05 -8.29 -13.55
CA ARG A 29 0.13 -9.73 -13.27
C ARG A 29 -1.07 -10.42 -12.60
N ARG A 30 -1.90 -9.69 -11.87
CA ARG A 30 -2.91 -10.28 -10.96
C ARG A 30 -4.30 -9.64 -11.07
N GLY A 31 -4.44 -8.50 -11.74
CA GLY A 31 -5.68 -7.78 -11.91
C GLY A 31 -5.98 -6.76 -10.81
N PHE A 32 -6.84 -5.80 -11.15
CA PHE A 32 -7.15 -4.61 -10.35
C PHE A 32 -7.62 -4.92 -8.92
N ASN A 33 -8.61 -5.81 -8.76
CA ASN A 33 -9.16 -6.14 -7.45
C ASN A 33 -8.14 -6.84 -6.53
N LYS A 34 -7.29 -7.72 -7.08
CA LYS A 34 -6.24 -8.39 -6.30
C LYS A 34 -5.16 -7.39 -5.86
N ALA A 35 -4.81 -6.44 -6.72
CA ALA A 35 -3.87 -5.37 -6.38
C ALA A 35 -4.41 -4.47 -5.25
N ILE A 36 -5.71 -4.14 -5.25
CA ILE A 36 -6.35 -3.38 -4.15
C ILE A 36 -6.20 -4.10 -2.82
N VAL A 37 -6.53 -5.38 -2.77
CA VAL A 37 -6.45 -6.17 -1.53
C VAL A 37 -5.01 -6.30 -1.07
N ALA A 38 -4.07 -6.56 -1.98
CA ALA A 38 -2.65 -6.65 -1.65
C ALA A 38 -2.10 -5.32 -1.09
N LEU A 39 -2.45 -4.19 -1.68
CA LEU A 39 -2.08 -2.87 -1.18
C LEU A 39 -2.66 -2.61 0.20
N ALA A 40 -3.94 -2.90 0.41
CA ALA A 40 -4.59 -2.75 1.70
C ALA A 40 -3.93 -3.65 2.77
N ASN A 41 -3.57 -4.88 2.43
CA ASN A 41 -2.86 -5.79 3.34
C ASN A 41 -1.46 -5.26 3.70
N LYS A 42 -0.71 -4.77 2.72
CA LYS A 42 0.60 -4.14 2.95
C LYS A 42 0.49 -2.96 3.91
N THR A 43 -0.49 -2.08 3.72
CA THR A 43 -0.72 -0.94 4.62
C THR A 43 -1.18 -1.39 6.02
N ALA A 44 -2.04 -2.40 6.10
CA ALA A 44 -2.50 -2.95 7.39
C ALA A 44 -1.34 -3.56 8.18
N ARG A 45 -0.42 -4.27 7.52
CA ARG A 45 0.80 -4.82 8.16
C ARG A 45 1.71 -3.72 8.69
N ILE A 46 1.88 -2.60 7.97
CA ILE A 46 2.66 -1.46 8.44
C ILE A 46 2.00 -0.84 9.67
N ALA A 47 0.70 -0.56 9.59
CA ALA A 47 -0.06 -0.02 10.72
C ALA A 47 0.00 -0.96 11.94
N TRP A 48 -0.15 -2.26 11.73
CA TRP A 48 -0.02 -3.26 12.79
C TRP A 48 1.38 -3.22 13.40
N ALA A 49 2.44 -3.27 12.59
CA ALA A 49 3.80 -3.21 13.09
C ALA A 49 4.06 -1.93 13.91
N LEU A 50 3.53 -0.78 13.50
CA LEU A 50 3.61 0.47 14.24
C LEU A 50 2.86 0.42 15.57
N LEU A 51 1.67 -0.18 15.60
CA LEU A 51 0.85 -0.31 16.81
C LEU A 51 1.45 -1.32 17.80
N THR A 52 2.00 -2.42 17.30
CA THR A 52 2.58 -3.49 18.12
C THR A 52 3.99 -3.19 18.59
N ARG A 53 4.75 -2.41 17.82
CA ARG A 53 6.06 -1.90 18.26
C ARG A 53 5.78 -0.68 19.12
N GLN A 54 5.57 -0.90 20.41
CA GLN A 54 5.56 0.12 21.46
C GLN A 54 6.97 0.72 21.66
N GLU A 55 7.64 1.14 20.58
CA GLU A 55 8.79 2.02 20.72
C GLU A 55 8.23 3.38 21.14
N ARG A 56 8.52 3.76 22.39
CA ARG A 56 8.31 5.13 22.84
C ARG A 56 9.05 6.02 21.85
N TYR A 57 8.37 7.05 21.35
CA TYR A 57 9.02 8.12 20.61
C TYR A 57 10.15 8.69 21.48
N ALA A 58 11.38 8.30 21.21
CA ALA A 58 12.58 8.91 21.76
C ALA A 58 13.06 9.90 20.70
N ALA A 59 12.69 11.16 20.87
CA ALA A 59 13.52 12.22 20.32
C ALA A 59 14.89 12.09 21.01
N GLN A 60 15.88 11.59 20.29
CA GLN A 60 17.29 11.82 20.61
C GLN A 60 17.72 13.13 19.96
#